data_AF-A0A547P3C1-F1
#
_entry.id   AF-A0A547P3C1-F1
#
_cell.length_a   1.000
_cell.length_b   1.000
_cell.length_c   1.000
_cell.angle_alpha   90.00
_cell.angle_beta   90.00
_cell.angle_gamma   90.00
#
_symmetry.space_group_name_H-M   'P 1'
#
loop_
_entity.id
_entity.type
_entity.pdbx_description
1 polymer ?
#
loop_
_entity_poly.entity_id
_entity_poly.type
_entity_poly.pdbx_seq_one_letter_code
_entity_poly.pdbx_strand_id
1 'polypeptide(L)'
;MKALPVAVYTIDKQGRITFFNEAAADLWGHRPVIGRDLWCGSWKLRHLDGRPMAHGECPMAISMLEGRDIAWDQAIAERPDGELIPFRAHPRLLRDESGEIVGAINTLLDLRTQTQADEARMRLAAIVESSMDAIVSKDINGIITSWNNAAEHLFGYTPSEAIGRPVTMLIPPERLGEETSIISRIRDGEGVPSYETMRLRKDGSLVPVSLTVSPIRDGIGRIIGASKIARDISSHKESERRIRLLMREVNHRVKNQYSVIISMIRETSKSAATPAAFVEQVRERIAALSQSHDLLVDAEWRGATVGDLIKAQLKAFAAQDRLSAVGPMVTLQPNAVQYLGIAFHELATNSAKHGALSRQGGRVEIEWNVIPAANGVDTFRLMWCELDGPRPGVIARRGFGSVVLKRVAPQALSGTGLLEFKEDGVVWTLEAPLGSVQTSFAEL
;
A
#
# COMPACT_ATOMS: atom_id res chain seq x y z
N MET A 1 -12.33 22.18 59.36
CA MET A 1 -11.03 22.41 58.67
C MET A 1 -10.15 21.15 58.62
N LYS A 2 -9.91 20.44 59.73
CA LYS A 2 -8.99 19.26 59.75
C LYS A 2 -9.33 18.12 58.77
N ALA A 3 -10.62 17.86 58.52
CA ALA A 3 -11.06 16.78 57.62
C ALA A 3 -11.45 17.25 56.21
N LEU A 4 -11.15 18.50 55.83
CA LEU A 4 -11.45 18.99 54.49
C LEU A 4 -10.48 18.35 53.48
N PRO A 5 -10.98 17.90 52.31
CA PRO A 5 -10.15 17.32 51.24
C PRO A 5 -9.35 18.39 50.47
N VAL A 6 -9.51 19.67 50.81
CA VAL A 6 -8.82 20.79 50.18
C VAL A 6 -7.75 21.31 51.14
N ALA A 7 -6.58 21.65 50.63
CA ALA A 7 -5.48 22.19 51.42
C ALA A 7 -5.85 23.56 52.00
N VAL A 8 -5.81 23.67 53.33
CA VAL A 8 -6.17 24.88 54.06
C VAL A 8 -5.16 25.15 55.17
N TYR A 9 -4.76 26.41 55.31
CA TYR A 9 -3.92 26.85 56.43
C TYR A 9 -4.28 28.28 56.87
N THR A 10 -3.88 28.66 58.08
CA THR A 10 -4.10 29.99 58.65
C THR A 10 -2.80 30.58 59.17
N ILE A 11 -2.75 31.92 59.23
CA ILE A 11 -1.66 32.69 59.80
C ILE A 11 -2.18 33.73 60.80
N ASP A 12 -1.32 34.18 61.71
CA ASP A 12 -1.58 35.33 62.59
C ASP A 12 -1.24 36.69 61.94
N LYS A 13 -1.45 37.80 62.67
CA LYS A 13 -1.15 39.17 62.22
C LYS A 13 0.33 39.38 61.87
N GLN A 14 1.24 38.60 62.44
CA GLN A 14 2.67 38.66 62.14
C GLN A 14 3.08 37.73 61.00
N GLY A 15 2.12 37.03 60.38
CA GLY A 15 2.35 36.12 59.27
C GLY A 15 2.73 34.70 59.70
N ARG A 16 2.78 34.36 60.99
CA ARG A 16 3.18 33.01 61.44
C ARG A 16 2.05 32.02 61.21
N ILE A 17 2.38 30.85 60.69
CA ILE A 17 1.40 29.77 60.49
C ILE A 17 0.85 29.33 61.85
N THR A 18 -0.47 29.42 62.01
CA THR A 18 -1.19 29.02 63.24
C THR A 18 -1.87 27.67 63.11
N PHE A 19 -2.22 27.26 61.89
CA PHE A 19 -2.84 25.96 61.61
C PHE A 19 -2.64 25.58 60.14
N PHE A 20 -2.58 24.27 59.85
CA PHE A 20 -2.74 23.69 58.51
C PHE A 20 -3.40 22.31 58.65
N ASN A 21 -4.11 21.86 57.61
CA ASN A 21 -4.65 20.50 57.56
C ASN A 21 -3.74 19.51 56.81
N GLU A 22 -4.10 18.23 56.85
CA GLU A 22 -3.33 17.15 56.18
C GLU A 22 -3.19 17.40 54.68
N ALA A 23 -4.25 17.82 54.00
CA ALA A 23 -4.19 18.14 52.57
C ALA A 23 -3.16 19.23 52.23
N ALA A 24 -2.95 20.23 53.11
CA ALA A 24 -1.92 21.24 52.92
C ALA A 24 -0.51 20.68 53.12
N ALA A 25 -0.31 19.82 54.13
CA ALA A 25 0.96 19.12 54.35
C ALA A 25 1.31 18.21 53.16
N ASP A 26 0.32 17.47 52.65
CA ASP A 26 0.48 16.61 51.49
C ASP A 26 0.83 17.42 50.24
N LEU A 27 0.16 18.55 50.01
CA LEU A 27 0.47 19.45 48.88
C LEU A 27 1.92 19.92 48.95
N TRP A 28 2.38 20.40 50.11
CA TRP A 28 3.74 20.90 50.31
C TRP A 28 4.80 19.80 50.37
N GLY A 29 4.42 18.53 50.55
CA GLY A 29 5.35 17.41 50.71
C GLY A 29 6.14 17.46 52.01
N HIS A 30 5.79 18.35 52.94
CA HIS A 30 6.42 18.50 54.25
C HIS A 30 5.49 19.25 55.21
N ARG A 31 5.87 19.31 56.49
CA ARG A 31 5.10 19.97 57.55
C ARG A 31 5.84 21.20 58.07
N PRO A 32 5.27 22.42 57.91
CA PRO A 32 5.86 23.61 58.51
C PRO A 32 5.71 23.60 60.04
N VAL A 33 6.57 24.36 60.71
CA VAL A 33 6.55 24.54 62.17
C VAL A 33 5.60 25.67 62.54
N ILE A 34 4.49 25.31 63.19
CA ILE A 34 3.47 26.25 63.70
C ILE A 34 4.13 27.27 64.64
N GLY A 35 3.75 28.55 64.51
CA GLY A 35 4.26 29.66 65.31
C GLY A 35 5.66 30.15 64.92
N ARG A 36 6.32 29.51 63.96
CA ARG A 36 7.66 29.89 63.48
C ARG A 36 7.66 30.24 62.00
N ASP A 37 7.18 29.34 61.15
CA ASP A 37 7.27 29.52 59.70
C ASP A 37 6.25 30.57 59.24
N LEU A 38 6.66 31.42 58.28
CA LEU A 38 5.95 32.64 57.90
C LEU A 38 5.28 32.50 56.54
N TRP A 39 4.10 33.12 56.42
CA TRP A 39 3.31 33.40 55.22
C TRP A 39 2.74 32.18 54.48
N CYS A 40 3.54 31.14 54.24
CA CYS A 40 3.15 29.95 53.50
C CYS A 40 3.94 28.73 53.98
N GLY A 41 3.29 27.56 54.04
CA GLY A 41 3.94 26.32 54.45
C GLY A 41 4.74 25.61 53.34
N SER A 42 4.78 26.12 52.11
CA SER A 42 5.56 25.51 51.03
C SER A 42 7.07 25.54 51.35
N TRP A 43 7.80 24.47 51.00
CA TRP A 43 9.25 24.39 51.22
C TRP A 43 10.00 25.47 50.43
N LYS A 44 9.70 25.59 49.13
CA LYS A 44 10.06 26.71 48.27
C LYS A 44 8.88 27.11 47.40
N LEU A 45 8.83 28.37 47.03
CA LEU A 45 7.83 28.91 46.09
C LEU A 45 8.52 29.36 44.80
N ARG A 46 7.79 29.22 43.70
CA ARG A 46 8.20 29.70 42.38
C ARG A 46 7.03 30.38 41.66
N HIS A 47 7.38 31.32 40.79
CA HIS A 47 6.48 31.83 39.75
C HIS A 47 6.23 30.75 38.68
N LEU A 48 5.19 30.93 37.86
CA LEU A 48 4.86 30.00 36.76
C LEU A 48 5.96 29.87 35.71
N ASP A 49 6.81 30.89 35.54
CA ASP A 49 7.97 30.86 34.65
C ASP A 49 9.18 30.13 35.27
N GLY A 50 9.02 29.58 36.49
CA GLY A 50 10.05 28.82 37.21
C GLY A 50 10.98 29.66 38.07
N ARG A 51 10.89 31.00 38.07
CA ARG A 51 11.72 31.86 38.92
C ARG A 51 11.40 31.66 40.40
N PRO A 52 12.39 31.65 41.31
CA PRO A 52 12.13 31.61 42.75
C PRO A 52 11.26 32.78 43.20
N MET A 53 10.32 32.51 44.12
CA MET A 53 9.45 33.49 44.77
C MET A 53 9.75 33.45 46.27
N ALA A 54 10.02 34.61 46.88
CA ALA A 54 10.19 34.67 48.33
C ALA A 54 8.83 34.50 49.02
N HIS A 55 8.80 33.89 50.20
CA HIS A 55 7.55 33.73 50.97
C HIS A 55 6.87 35.04 51.33
N GLY A 56 7.64 36.13 51.50
CA GLY A 56 7.10 37.49 51.70
C GLY A 56 6.44 38.10 50.46
N GLU A 57 6.61 37.49 49.29
CA GLU A 57 6.01 37.90 48.01
C GLU A 57 4.84 36.98 47.63
N CYS A 58 4.53 35.97 48.45
CA CYS A 58 3.43 35.06 48.16
C CYS A 58 2.07 35.76 48.32
N PRO A 59 1.00 35.26 47.68
CA PRO A 59 -0.32 35.89 47.73
C PRO A 59 -0.84 36.14 49.16
N MET A 60 -0.52 35.24 50.09
CA MET A 60 -0.90 35.39 51.50
C MET A 60 -0.20 36.59 52.16
N ALA A 61 1.10 36.75 51.91
CA ALA A 61 1.88 37.87 52.44
C ALA A 61 1.39 39.21 51.85
N ILE A 62 1.19 39.27 50.53
CA ILE A 62 0.72 40.49 49.87
C ILE A 62 -0.68 40.88 50.38
N SER A 63 -1.62 39.93 50.52
CA SER A 63 -2.95 40.23 51.08
C SER A 63 -2.88 40.79 52.49
N MET A 64 -2.01 40.26 53.35
CA MET A 64 -1.80 40.77 54.71
C MET A 64 -1.17 42.17 54.73
N LEU A 65 -0.17 42.42 53.88
CA LEU A 65 0.56 43.69 53.82
C LEU A 65 -0.28 44.81 53.21
N GLU A 66 -1.10 44.51 52.19
CA GLU A 66 -1.96 45.49 51.54
C GLU A 66 -3.32 45.66 52.24
N GLY A 67 -3.66 44.79 53.19
CA GLY A 67 -4.92 44.86 53.94
C GLY A 67 -6.18 44.62 53.11
N ARG A 68 -6.04 43.97 51.94
CA ARG A 68 -7.13 43.62 51.02
C ARG A 68 -7.02 42.18 50.51
N ASP A 69 -8.16 41.59 50.20
CA ASP A 69 -8.21 40.31 49.50
C ASP A 69 -7.72 40.50 48.06
N ILE A 70 -6.70 39.73 47.67
CA ILE A 70 -6.12 39.80 46.32
C ILE A 70 -6.55 38.57 45.53
N ALA A 71 -7.09 38.80 44.33
CA ALA A 71 -7.27 37.75 43.34
C ALA A 71 -5.91 37.51 42.67
N TRP A 72 -5.19 36.47 43.10
CA TRP A 72 -3.89 36.10 42.53
C TRP A 72 -3.99 34.74 41.84
N ASP A 73 -3.36 34.62 40.67
CA ASP A 73 -3.80 33.61 39.71
C ASP A 73 -3.26 32.20 40.01
N GLN A 74 -1.93 31.99 40.13
CA GLN A 74 -1.31 30.66 40.38
C GLN A 74 0.17 30.77 40.85
N ALA A 75 0.65 29.82 41.65
CA ALA A 75 2.07 29.68 42.04
C ALA A 75 2.50 28.20 42.01
N ILE A 76 3.82 27.94 42.11
CA ILE A 76 4.36 26.57 42.17
C ILE A 76 5.01 26.34 43.53
N ALA A 77 4.61 25.26 44.21
CA ALA A 77 5.32 24.75 45.38
C ALA A 77 6.36 23.72 44.92
N GLU A 78 7.63 23.92 45.26
CA GLU A 78 8.67 22.89 45.09
C GLU A 78 8.79 22.12 46.41
N ARG A 79 8.55 20.81 46.34
CA ARG A 79 8.67 19.86 47.46
C ARG A 79 10.14 19.54 47.76
N PRO A 80 10.46 19.00 48.95
CA PRO A 80 11.85 18.62 49.30
C PRO A 80 12.47 17.56 48.38
N ASP A 81 11.64 16.71 47.78
CA ASP A 81 12.05 15.68 46.81
C ASP A 81 12.27 16.24 45.38
N GLY A 82 12.03 17.53 45.18
CA GLY A 82 12.16 18.22 43.89
C GLY A 82 10.89 18.22 43.03
N GLU A 83 9.79 17.61 43.48
CA GLU A 83 8.52 17.64 42.74
C GLU A 83 7.93 19.06 42.73
N LEU A 84 7.43 19.50 41.57
CA LEU A 84 6.83 20.82 41.37
C LEU A 84 5.31 20.70 41.32
N ILE A 85 4.63 21.36 42.26
CA ILE A 85 3.17 21.32 42.41
C ILE A 85 2.60 22.70 42.04
N PRO A 86 2.02 22.87 40.84
CA PRO A 86 1.26 24.07 40.54
C PRO A 86 0.00 24.10 41.41
N PHE A 87 -0.27 25.24 42.04
CA PHE A 87 -1.46 25.45 42.85
C PHE A 87 -2.03 26.86 42.67
N ARG A 88 -3.32 27.01 42.94
CA ARG A 88 -3.99 28.31 43.06
C ARG A 88 -4.25 28.61 44.53
N ALA A 89 -3.92 29.84 44.96
CA ALA A 89 -4.14 30.31 46.32
C ALA A 89 -5.36 31.22 46.41
N HIS A 90 -6.13 31.08 47.49
CA HIS A 90 -7.28 31.94 47.80
C HIS A 90 -7.16 32.47 49.23
N PRO A 91 -6.29 33.47 49.48
CA PRO A 91 -6.19 34.08 50.79
C PRO A 91 -7.44 34.93 51.10
N ARG A 92 -7.90 34.86 52.35
CA ARG A 92 -8.96 35.69 52.93
C ARG A 92 -8.49 36.23 54.27
N LEU A 93 -8.61 37.55 54.47
CA LEU A 93 -8.25 38.18 55.72
C LEU A 93 -9.27 37.86 56.83
N LEU A 94 -8.77 37.58 58.03
CA LEU A 94 -9.57 37.39 59.24
C LEU A 94 -9.56 38.69 60.04
N ARG A 95 -10.74 39.18 60.40
CA ARG A 95 -10.94 40.42 61.17
C ARG A 95 -11.67 40.14 62.47
N ASP A 96 -11.35 40.89 63.51
CA ASP A 96 -12.12 40.87 64.76
C ASP A 96 -13.39 41.73 64.68
N GLU A 97 -14.13 41.81 65.79
CA GLU A 97 -15.37 42.58 65.91
C GLU A 97 -15.18 44.09 65.72
N SER A 98 -13.96 44.61 65.89
CA SER A 98 -13.61 46.01 65.66
C SER A 98 -13.21 46.30 64.20
N GLY A 99 -13.11 45.25 63.37
CA GLY A 99 -12.70 45.34 61.96
C GLY A 99 -11.19 45.25 61.75
N GLU A 100 -10.41 45.10 62.82
CA GLU A 100 -8.95 44.98 62.77
C GLU A 100 -8.53 43.61 62.24
N ILE A 101 -7.50 43.57 61.39
CA ILE A 101 -6.97 42.32 60.84
C ILE A 101 -6.22 41.58 61.95
N VAL A 102 -6.66 40.36 62.25
CA VAL A 102 -6.06 39.47 63.26
C VAL A 102 -5.29 38.30 62.65
N GLY A 103 -5.44 38.06 61.35
CA GLY A 103 -4.75 37.00 60.62
C GLY A 103 -5.36 36.77 59.25
N ALA A 104 -5.13 35.59 58.68
CA ALA A 104 -5.71 35.20 57.39
C ALA A 104 -5.83 33.67 57.26
N ILE A 105 -6.72 33.23 56.37
CA ILE A 105 -6.90 31.83 55.96
C ILE A 105 -6.62 31.70 54.46
N ASN A 106 -5.94 30.64 54.05
CA ASN A 106 -5.74 30.31 52.64
C ASN A 106 -6.40 28.98 52.32
N THR A 107 -6.94 28.89 51.12
CA THR A 107 -7.28 27.62 50.48
C THR A 107 -6.37 27.44 49.26
N LEU A 108 -5.66 26.31 49.20
CA LEU A 108 -4.80 25.95 48.09
C LEU A 108 -5.46 24.86 47.24
N LEU A 109 -5.60 25.11 45.94
CA LEU A 109 -6.12 24.16 44.97
C LEU A 109 -4.96 23.59 44.14
N ASP A 110 -4.70 22.29 44.24
CA ASP A 110 -3.73 21.58 43.39
C ASP A 110 -4.25 21.55 41.94
N LEU A 111 -3.42 22.01 41.00
CA LEU A 111 -3.78 22.12 39.58
C LEU A 111 -3.31 20.92 38.74
N ARG A 112 -2.52 19.98 39.29
CA ARG A 112 -1.97 18.84 38.52
C ARG A 112 -3.05 17.97 37.90
N THR A 113 -4.15 17.72 38.61
CA THR A 113 -5.24 16.86 38.12
C THR A 113 -5.95 17.49 36.92
N GLN A 114 -6.10 18.81 36.91
CA GLN A 114 -6.67 19.54 35.78
C GLN A 114 -5.70 19.55 34.59
N THR A 115 -4.42 19.84 34.83
CA THR A 115 -3.39 19.83 33.78
C THR A 115 -3.25 18.45 33.13
N GLN A 116 -3.23 17.37 33.90
CA GLN A 116 -3.13 16.01 33.36
C GLN A 116 -4.34 15.62 32.51
N ALA A 117 -5.56 16.01 32.91
CA ALA A 117 -6.76 15.75 32.12
C ALA A 117 -6.74 16.54 30.80
N ASP A 118 -6.30 17.80 30.84
CA ASP A 118 -6.15 18.63 29.64
C ASP A 118 -5.04 18.12 28.72
N GLU A 119 -3.89 17.72 29.26
CA GLU A 119 -2.79 17.11 28.50
C GLU A 119 -3.21 15.78 27.85
N ALA A 120 -3.91 14.91 28.57
CA ALA A 120 -4.43 13.65 28.03
C ALA A 120 -5.43 13.92 26.89
N ARG A 121 -6.31 14.91 27.05
CA ARG A 121 -7.26 15.34 26.01
C ARG A 121 -6.55 15.90 24.78
N MET A 122 -5.55 16.76 24.96
CA MET A 122 -4.75 17.30 23.86
C MET A 122 -3.97 16.20 23.14
N ARG A 123 -3.39 15.24 23.88
CA ARG A 123 -2.70 14.08 23.29
C ARG A 123 -3.65 13.23 22.46
N LEU A 124 -4.84 12.91 22.96
CA LEU A 124 -5.84 12.15 22.20
C LEU A 124 -6.31 12.91 20.96
N ALA A 125 -6.54 14.21 21.05
CA ALA A 125 -6.89 15.05 19.90
C ALA A 125 -5.78 15.03 18.85
N ALA A 126 -4.51 15.16 19.25
CA ALA A 126 -3.39 15.08 18.33
C ALA A 126 -3.29 13.71 17.64
N ILE A 127 -3.54 12.61 18.35
CA ILE A 127 -3.58 11.25 17.77
C ILE A 127 -4.68 11.16 16.71
N VAL A 128 -5.90 11.66 16.99
CA VAL A 128 -7.03 11.65 16.05
C VAL A 128 -6.74 12.51 14.81
N GLU A 129 -6.18 13.70 14.99
CA GLU A 129 -5.86 14.61 13.87
C GLU A 129 -4.71 14.10 12.99
N SER A 130 -3.75 13.39 13.59
CA SER A 130 -2.63 12.80 12.84
C SER A 130 -2.96 11.46 12.16
N SER A 131 -4.14 10.88 12.41
CA SER A 131 -4.58 9.63 11.80
C SER A 131 -4.70 9.77 10.28
N MET A 132 -4.25 8.75 9.54
CA MET A 132 -4.49 8.66 8.09
C MET A 132 -5.88 8.13 7.76
N ASP A 133 -6.53 7.44 8.69
CA ASP A 133 -7.92 7.01 8.52
C ASP A 133 -8.86 8.17 8.90
N ALA A 134 -9.94 8.30 8.13
CA ALA A 134 -10.98 9.28 8.40
C ALA A 134 -11.75 8.89 9.66
N ILE A 135 -11.77 9.79 10.65
CA ILE A 135 -12.46 9.60 11.92
C ILE A 135 -13.57 10.63 12.03
N VAL A 136 -14.80 10.13 12.12
CA VAL A 136 -16.02 10.95 12.15
C VAL A 136 -16.88 10.53 13.33
N SER A 137 -17.23 11.45 14.20
CA SER A 137 -18.22 11.19 15.26
C SER A 137 -19.57 11.76 14.88
N LYS A 138 -20.64 11.15 15.37
CA LYS A 138 -22.02 11.63 15.22
C LYS A 138 -22.82 11.39 16.50
N ASP A 139 -23.87 12.18 16.70
CA ASP A 139 -24.85 11.94 17.76
C ASP A 139 -25.78 10.76 17.43
N ILE A 140 -26.73 10.46 18.32
CA ILE A 140 -27.68 9.36 18.13
C ILE A 140 -28.70 9.58 17.01
N ASN A 141 -28.84 10.82 16.54
CA ASN A 141 -29.69 11.20 15.40
C ASN A 141 -28.92 11.14 14.07
N GLY A 142 -27.63 10.79 14.12
CA GLY A 142 -26.77 10.68 12.95
C GLY A 142 -26.19 12.01 12.47
N ILE A 143 -26.25 13.06 13.30
CA ILE A 143 -25.68 14.38 13.01
C ILE A 143 -24.19 14.36 13.36
N ILE A 144 -23.34 14.77 12.42
CA ILE A 144 -21.89 14.78 12.58
C ILE A 144 -21.48 15.78 13.67
N THR A 145 -20.67 15.32 14.63
CA THR A 145 -20.19 16.11 15.77
C THR A 145 -18.69 16.36 15.75
N SER A 146 -17.91 15.52 15.06
CA SER A 146 -16.47 15.71 14.88
C SER A 146 -15.98 15.25 13.51
N TRP A 147 -14.91 15.87 13.02
CA TRP A 147 -14.37 15.64 11.69
C TRP A 147 -12.85 15.89 11.71
N ASN A 148 -12.04 14.84 11.56
CA ASN A 148 -10.57 14.99 11.55
C ASN A 148 -10.03 15.34 10.15
N ASN A 149 -8.75 15.70 10.08
CA ASN A 149 -8.09 16.05 8.82
C ASN A 149 -8.20 14.96 7.72
N ALA A 150 -8.06 13.67 8.07
CA ALA A 150 -8.20 12.59 7.09
C ALA A 150 -9.63 12.45 6.53
N ALA A 151 -10.66 12.79 7.30
CA ALA A 151 -12.03 12.81 6.80
C ALA A 151 -12.24 13.92 5.75
N GLU A 152 -11.62 15.08 5.94
CA GLU A 152 -11.62 16.16 4.95
C GLU A 152 -10.92 15.72 3.66
N HIS A 153 -9.74 15.12 3.76
CA HIS A 153 -9.03 14.60 2.59
C HIS A 153 -9.80 13.48 1.87
N LEU A 154 -10.42 12.55 2.61
CA LEU A 154 -11.13 11.42 2.03
C LEU A 154 -12.44 11.83 1.33
N PHE A 155 -13.26 12.67 1.99
CA PHE A 155 -14.60 13.00 1.53
C PHE A 155 -14.70 14.37 0.84
N GLY A 156 -13.71 15.24 0.97
CA GLY A 156 -13.65 16.56 0.35
C GLY A 156 -14.45 17.66 1.04
N TYR A 157 -15.00 17.40 2.22
CA TYR A 157 -15.73 18.39 3.03
C TYR A 157 -14.85 18.93 4.14
N THR A 158 -14.85 20.26 4.30
CA THR A 158 -14.21 20.89 5.46
C THR A 158 -14.99 20.58 6.74
N PRO A 159 -14.36 20.62 7.95
CA PRO A 159 -15.07 20.47 9.21
C PRO A 159 -16.29 21.40 9.35
N SER A 160 -16.17 22.66 8.89
CA SER A 160 -17.27 23.63 8.92
C SER A 160 -18.46 23.28 8.02
N GLU A 161 -18.23 22.53 6.95
CA GLU A 161 -19.29 22.07 6.04
C GLU A 161 -19.93 20.77 6.53
N ALA A 162 -19.16 19.91 7.20
CA ALA A 162 -19.58 18.58 7.64
C ALA A 162 -20.24 18.57 9.02
N ILE A 163 -19.67 19.27 10.01
CA ILE A 163 -20.20 19.26 11.37
C ILE A 163 -21.59 19.90 11.40
N GLY A 164 -22.53 19.26 12.09
CA GLY A 164 -23.95 19.65 12.13
C GLY A 164 -24.78 19.14 10.95
N ARG A 165 -24.19 18.46 9.97
CA ARG A 165 -24.91 17.80 8.86
C ARG A 165 -25.19 16.32 9.17
N PRO A 166 -26.20 15.71 8.55
CA PRO A 166 -26.45 14.28 8.68
C PRO A 166 -25.37 13.48 7.94
N VAL A 167 -24.84 12.43 8.58
CA VAL A 167 -23.80 11.56 8.00
C VAL A 167 -24.24 10.84 6.72
N THR A 168 -25.55 10.79 6.45
CA THR A 168 -26.13 10.25 5.22
C THR A 168 -25.67 10.97 3.96
N MET A 169 -25.16 12.21 4.07
CA MET A 169 -24.56 12.92 2.94
C MET A 169 -23.35 12.19 2.33
N LEU A 170 -22.70 11.30 3.09
CA LEU A 170 -21.55 10.50 2.65
C LEU A 170 -21.98 9.14 2.09
N ILE A 171 -23.28 8.85 2.04
CA ILE A 171 -23.81 7.52 1.72
C ILE A 171 -24.58 7.62 0.40
N PRO A 172 -24.27 6.77 -0.59
CA PRO A 172 -25.04 6.72 -1.83
C PRO A 172 -26.54 6.47 -1.56
N PRO A 173 -27.47 7.08 -2.32
CA PRO A 173 -28.91 6.96 -2.06
C PRO A 173 -29.41 5.52 -1.94
N GLU A 174 -28.90 4.61 -2.77
CA GLU A 174 -29.23 3.19 -2.79
C GLU A 174 -28.71 2.40 -1.56
N ARG A 175 -27.83 3.02 -0.75
CA ARG A 175 -27.20 2.42 0.44
C ARG A 175 -27.62 3.07 1.75
N LEU A 176 -28.58 4.00 1.74
CA LEU A 176 -29.03 4.70 2.96
C LEU A 176 -29.54 3.74 4.06
N GLY A 177 -30.07 2.56 3.68
CA GLY A 177 -30.48 1.52 4.63
C GLY A 177 -29.34 0.98 5.52
N GLU A 178 -28.08 1.08 5.07
CA GLU A 178 -26.92 0.71 5.89
C GLU A 178 -26.88 1.52 7.19
N GLU A 179 -27.16 2.82 7.11
CA GLU A 179 -27.09 3.73 8.26
C GLU A 179 -28.15 3.40 9.32
N THR A 180 -29.37 3.06 8.88
CA THR A 180 -30.44 2.64 9.78
C THR A 180 -30.05 1.39 10.57
N SER A 181 -29.46 0.40 9.91
CA SER A 181 -28.98 -0.83 10.56
C SER A 181 -27.85 -0.55 11.56
N ILE A 182 -26.90 0.30 11.18
CA ILE A 182 -25.78 0.72 12.05
C ILE A 182 -26.31 1.42 13.30
N ILE A 183 -27.20 2.39 13.16
CA ILE A 183 -27.75 3.13 14.32
C ILE A 183 -28.49 2.19 15.27
N SER A 184 -29.25 1.23 14.76
CA SER A 184 -29.94 0.24 15.60
C SER A 184 -28.95 -0.52 16.49
N ARG A 185 -27.89 -1.09 15.89
CA ARG A 185 -26.86 -1.84 16.65
C ARG A 185 -26.15 -0.97 17.67
N ILE A 186 -25.85 0.27 17.31
CA ILE A 186 -25.23 1.23 18.23
C ILE A 186 -26.15 1.54 19.42
N ARG A 187 -27.47 1.65 19.23
CA ARG A 187 -28.44 1.82 20.33
C ARG A 187 -28.42 0.65 21.32
N ASP A 188 -28.18 -0.55 20.81
CA ASP A 188 -28.04 -1.77 21.60
C ASP A 188 -26.66 -1.90 22.27
N GLY A 189 -25.76 -0.93 22.06
CA GLY A 189 -24.39 -0.94 22.59
C GLY A 189 -23.41 -1.78 21.79
N GLU A 190 -23.80 -2.26 20.62
CA GLU A 190 -22.98 -3.08 19.75
C GLU A 190 -22.24 -2.25 18.71
N GLY A 191 -20.93 -2.49 18.60
CA GLY A 191 -20.13 -1.98 17.48
C GLY A 191 -20.41 -2.76 16.18
N VAL A 192 -20.16 -2.11 15.05
CA VAL A 192 -20.15 -2.74 13.73
C VAL A 192 -18.69 -3.04 13.37
N PRO A 193 -18.30 -4.32 13.23
CA PRO A 193 -16.94 -4.68 12.84
C PRO A 193 -16.65 -4.19 11.42
N SER A 194 -15.37 -4.20 11.05
CA SER A 194 -14.91 -3.72 9.75
C SER A 194 -15.62 -4.44 8.59
N TYR A 195 -16.17 -3.65 7.65
CA TYR A 195 -16.76 -4.14 6.42
C TYR A 195 -16.49 -3.16 5.26
N GLU A 196 -16.46 -3.67 4.02
CA GLU A 196 -16.26 -2.84 2.84
C GLU A 196 -17.58 -2.27 2.31
N THR A 197 -17.60 -1.00 1.96
CA THR A 197 -18.77 -0.32 1.35
C THR A 197 -18.34 0.84 0.48
N MET A 198 -19.29 1.47 -0.22
CA MET A 198 -19.06 2.68 -1.00
C MET A 198 -19.55 3.90 -0.25
N ARG A 199 -18.79 4.99 -0.31
CA ARG A 199 -19.17 6.31 0.18
C ARG A 199 -19.10 7.34 -0.92
N LEU A 200 -19.83 8.43 -0.73
CA LEU A 200 -19.94 9.54 -1.65
C LEU A 200 -19.02 10.67 -1.18
N ARG A 201 -18.20 11.19 -2.10
CA ARG A 201 -17.42 12.41 -1.88
C ARG A 201 -18.21 13.66 -2.27
N LYS A 202 -17.72 14.84 -1.88
CA LYS A 202 -18.31 16.15 -2.22
C LYS A 202 -18.50 16.38 -3.71
N ASP A 203 -17.59 15.87 -4.53
CA ASP A 203 -17.65 15.97 -6.00
C ASP A 203 -18.63 14.97 -6.64
N GLY A 204 -19.30 14.13 -5.85
CA GLY A 204 -20.20 13.09 -6.32
C GLY A 204 -19.51 11.78 -6.72
N SER A 205 -18.17 11.70 -6.65
CA SER A 205 -17.45 10.47 -6.91
C SER A 205 -17.66 9.45 -5.79
N LEU A 206 -17.62 8.16 -6.15
CA LEU A 206 -17.70 7.06 -5.19
C LEU A 206 -16.30 6.64 -4.75
N VAL A 207 -16.16 6.38 -3.44
CA VAL A 207 -14.94 5.85 -2.83
C VAL A 207 -15.22 4.52 -2.14
N PRO A 208 -14.46 3.45 -2.45
CA PRO A 208 -14.52 2.24 -1.65
C PRO A 208 -13.81 2.48 -0.33
N VAL A 209 -14.50 2.17 0.78
CA VAL A 209 -13.94 2.29 2.12
C VAL A 209 -14.13 1.01 2.92
N SER A 210 -13.19 0.73 3.81
CA SER A 210 -13.37 -0.18 4.93
C SER A 210 -13.87 0.62 6.13
N LEU A 211 -15.09 0.33 6.58
CA LEU A 211 -15.80 1.09 7.61
C LEU A 211 -15.92 0.28 8.91
N THR A 212 -15.54 0.88 10.03
CA THR A 212 -15.80 0.37 11.39
C THR A 212 -16.61 1.41 12.16
N VAL A 213 -17.57 0.97 12.97
CA VAL A 213 -18.40 1.87 13.78
C VAL A 213 -18.45 1.40 15.24
N SER A 214 -18.24 2.32 16.18
CA SER A 214 -18.23 2.02 17.61
C SER A 214 -19.12 3.00 18.40
N PRO A 215 -19.82 2.55 19.46
CA PRO A 215 -20.64 3.43 20.28
C PRO A 215 -19.75 4.38 21.11
N ILE A 216 -20.18 5.64 21.24
CA ILE A 216 -19.57 6.62 22.14
C ILE A 216 -20.45 6.70 23.39
N ARG A 217 -19.83 6.60 24.57
CA ARG A 217 -20.51 6.66 25.87
C ARG A 217 -20.10 7.90 26.66
N ASP A 218 -21.03 8.43 27.44
CA ASP A 218 -20.75 9.50 28.41
C ASP A 218 -20.12 8.97 29.72
N GLY A 219 -19.81 9.88 30.65
CA GLY A 219 -19.17 9.56 31.93
C GLY A 219 -20.01 8.68 32.88
N ILE A 220 -21.29 8.44 32.58
CA ILE A 220 -22.18 7.55 33.33
C ILE A 220 -22.55 6.29 32.51
N GLY A 221 -21.91 6.08 31.36
CA GLY A 221 -22.04 4.89 30.53
C GLY A 221 -23.18 4.90 29.51
N ARG A 222 -23.92 6.01 29.36
CA ARG A 222 -25.00 6.13 28.38
C ARG A 222 -24.45 6.36 26.99
N ILE A 223 -25.06 5.75 25.98
CA ILE A 223 -24.67 5.92 24.58
C ILE A 223 -25.17 7.28 24.09
N ILE A 224 -24.23 8.14 23.70
CA ILE A 224 -24.51 9.50 23.23
C ILE A 224 -24.30 9.67 21.73
N GLY A 225 -23.72 8.67 21.07
CA GLY A 225 -23.41 8.73 19.65
C GLY A 225 -22.59 7.55 19.16
N ALA A 226 -21.93 7.74 18.02
CA ALA A 226 -21.03 6.75 17.44
C ALA A 226 -19.80 7.41 16.82
N SER A 227 -18.66 6.73 16.89
CA SER A 227 -17.47 7.03 16.11
C SER A 227 -17.40 6.11 14.90
N LYS A 228 -17.09 6.66 13.73
CA LYS A 228 -16.85 5.95 12.48
C LYS A 228 -15.37 6.10 12.11
N ILE A 229 -14.75 4.99 11.74
CA ILE A 229 -13.42 4.97 11.13
C ILE A 229 -13.60 4.47 9.70
N ALA A 230 -13.27 5.30 8.72
CA ALA A 230 -13.33 4.97 7.29
C ALA A 230 -11.91 5.01 6.69
N ARG A 231 -11.47 3.86 6.20
CA ARG A 231 -10.18 3.72 5.50
C ARG A 231 -10.41 3.64 4.00
N ASP A 232 -9.74 4.48 3.22
CA ASP A 232 -9.74 4.38 1.76
C ASP A 232 -9.05 3.07 1.33
N ILE A 233 -9.76 2.24 0.56
CA ILE A 233 -9.23 0.97 0.03
C ILE A 233 -9.09 0.99 -1.50
N SER A 234 -9.11 2.17 -2.13
CA SER A 234 -9.01 2.34 -3.58
C SER A 234 -7.74 1.70 -4.14
N SER A 235 -6.57 2.01 -3.54
CA SER A 235 -5.27 1.43 -3.94
C SER A 235 -5.24 -0.08 -3.78
N HIS A 236 -5.89 -0.61 -2.74
CA HIS A 236 -5.98 -2.06 -2.52
C HIS A 236 -6.83 -2.71 -3.61
N LYS A 237 -8.01 -2.17 -3.91
CA LYS A 237 -8.91 -2.66 -4.97
C LYS A 237 -8.28 -2.58 -6.36
N GLU A 238 -7.54 -1.51 -6.65
CA GLU A 238 -6.82 -1.37 -7.91
C GLU A 238 -5.71 -2.42 -8.06
N SER A 239 -4.94 -2.65 -6.99
CA SER A 239 -3.91 -3.70 -6.96
C SER A 239 -4.51 -5.09 -7.15
N GLU A 240 -5.61 -5.41 -6.46
CA GLU A 240 -6.34 -6.66 -6.65
C GLU A 240 -6.82 -6.83 -8.09
N ARG A 241 -7.36 -5.77 -8.69
CA ARG A 241 -7.81 -5.79 -10.10
C ARG A 241 -6.64 -6.02 -11.05
N ARG A 242 -5.50 -5.36 -10.83
CA ARG A 242 -4.28 -5.54 -11.63
C ARG A 242 -3.78 -6.98 -11.56
N ILE A 243 -3.72 -7.56 -10.36
CA ILE A 243 -3.33 -8.97 -10.16
C ILE A 243 -4.28 -9.91 -10.91
N ARG A 244 -5.60 -9.70 -10.85
CA ARG A 244 -6.57 -10.53 -11.58
C ARG A 244 -6.39 -10.44 -13.10
N LEU A 245 -6.09 -9.26 -13.64
CA LEU A 245 -5.83 -9.08 -15.07
C LEU A 245 -4.55 -9.82 -15.49
N LEU A 246 -3.47 -9.68 -14.73
CA LEU A 246 -2.22 -10.40 -14.98
C LEU A 246 -2.40 -11.93 -14.91
N MET A 247 -3.15 -12.41 -13.91
CA MET A 247 -3.48 -13.83 -13.79
C MET A 247 -4.29 -14.34 -14.98
N ARG A 248 -5.22 -13.53 -15.51
CA ARG A 248 -5.99 -13.89 -16.71
C ARG A 248 -5.09 -14.00 -17.94
N GLU A 249 -4.12 -13.08 -18.08
CA GLU A 249 -3.14 -13.10 -19.18
C GLU A 249 -2.21 -14.32 -19.10
N VAL A 250 -1.68 -14.63 -17.92
CA VAL A 250 -0.88 -15.84 -17.68
C VAL A 250 -1.67 -17.09 -18.03
N ASN A 251 -2.91 -17.21 -17.56
CA ASN A 251 -3.78 -18.35 -17.87
C ASN A 251 -4.02 -18.49 -19.38
N HIS A 252 -4.23 -17.38 -20.08
CA HIS A 252 -4.38 -17.39 -21.53
C HIS A 252 -3.11 -17.90 -22.23
N ARG A 253 -1.92 -17.45 -21.81
CA ARG A 253 -0.64 -17.90 -22.36
C ARG A 253 -0.38 -19.39 -22.13
N VAL A 254 -0.64 -19.89 -20.91
CA VAL A 254 -0.52 -21.31 -20.58
C VAL A 254 -1.46 -22.16 -21.45
N LYS A 255 -2.71 -21.72 -21.64
CA LYS A 255 -3.67 -22.42 -22.52
C LYS A 255 -3.17 -22.47 -23.97
N ASN A 256 -2.56 -21.41 -24.47
CA ASN A 256 -1.96 -21.39 -25.81
C ASN A 256 -0.80 -22.39 -25.91
N GLN A 257 0.08 -22.47 -24.91
CA GLN A 257 1.17 -23.45 -24.88
C GLN A 257 0.65 -24.89 -24.88
N TYR A 258 -0.38 -25.21 -24.09
CA TYR A 258 -1.01 -26.54 -24.12
C TYR A 258 -1.60 -26.89 -25.47
N SER A 259 -2.17 -25.91 -26.17
CA SER A 259 -2.74 -26.13 -27.51
C SER A 259 -1.66 -26.50 -28.52
N VAL A 260 -0.45 -25.94 -28.39
CA VAL A 260 0.72 -26.31 -29.19
C VAL A 260 1.19 -27.73 -28.85
N ILE A 261 1.29 -28.08 -27.57
CA ILE A 261 1.71 -29.41 -27.12
C ILE A 261 0.72 -30.50 -27.57
N ILE A 262 -0.58 -30.27 -27.43
CA ILE A 262 -1.60 -31.21 -27.91
C ILE A 262 -1.51 -31.39 -29.42
N SER A 263 -1.32 -30.31 -30.18
CA SER A 263 -1.14 -30.37 -31.63
C SER A 263 0.13 -31.14 -32.01
N MET A 264 1.20 -30.96 -31.25
CA MET A 264 2.46 -31.68 -31.41
C MET A 264 2.31 -33.17 -31.18
N ILE A 265 1.69 -33.57 -30.07
CA ILE A 265 1.42 -34.98 -29.74
C ILE A 265 0.59 -35.63 -30.87
N ARG A 266 -0.51 -34.99 -31.26
CA ARG A 266 -1.44 -35.51 -32.27
C ARG A 266 -0.79 -35.70 -33.64
N GLU A 267 0.15 -34.83 -34.02
CA GLU A 267 0.80 -34.91 -35.33
C GLU A 267 2.00 -35.86 -35.31
N THR A 268 2.71 -35.94 -34.18
CA THR A 268 3.79 -36.92 -33.97
C THR A 268 3.22 -38.34 -33.96
N SER A 269 2.06 -38.57 -33.32
CA SER A 269 1.43 -39.88 -33.28
C SER A 269 1.03 -40.42 -34.65
N LYS A 270 0.76 -39.54 -35.63
CA LYS A 270 0.42 -39.94 -37.01
C LYS A 270 1.65 -40.33 -37.84
N SER A 271 2.83 -39.84 -37.47
CA SER A 271 4.05 -39.93 -38.27
C SER A 271 5.11 -40.85 -37.66
N ALA A 272 5.05 -41.10 -36.36
CA ALA A 272 6.00 -41.98 -35.68
C ALA A 272 5.80 -43.45 -36.07
N ALA A 273 6.90 -44.13 -36.44
CA ALA A 273 6.88 -45.53 -36.84
C ALA A 273 6.73 -46.50 -35.67
N THR A 274 7.17 -46.12 -34.46
CA THR A 274 7.13 -46.95 -33.26
C THR A 274 6.82 -46.12 -32.01
N PRO A 275 6.31 -46.74 -30.92
CA PRO A 275 6.08 -46.04 -29.65
C PRO A 275 7.36 -45.39 -29.08
N ALA A 276 8.52 -46.05 -29.23
CA ALA A 276 9.80 -45.49 -28.78
C ALA A 276 10.18 -44.25 -29.59
N ALA A 277 10.03 -44.29 -30.93
CA ALA A 277 10.29 -43.13 -31.78
C ALA A 277 9.33 -41.97 -31.49
N PHE A 278 8.07 -42.26 -31.14
CA PHE A 278 7.11 -41.26 -30.71
C PHE A 278 7.56 -40.54 -29.43
N VAL A 279 7.93 -41.28 -28.39
CA VAL A 279 8.38 -40.70 -27.12
C VAL A 279 9.61 -39.82 -27.32
N GLU A 280 10.57 -40.28 -28.12
CA GLU A 280 11.80 -39.53 -28.36
C GLU A 280 11.54 -38.23 -29.13
N GLN A 281 10.74 -38.27 -30.20
CA GLN A 281 10.40 -37.07 -30.97
C GLN A 281 9.60 -36.05 -30.16
N VAL A 282 8.69 -36.50 -29.28
CA VAL A 282 7.97 -35.59 -28.38
C VAL A 282 8.93 -34.97 -27.36
N ARG A 283 9.86 -35.75 -26.80
CA ARG A 283 10.87 -35.25 -25.85
C ARG A 283 11.78 -34.20 -26.48
N GLU A 284 12.33 -34.46 -27.67
CA GLU A 284 13.18 -33.52 -28.42
C GLU A 284 12.47 -32.16 -28.60
N ARG A 285 11.19 -32.19 -29.01
CA ARG A 285 10.40 -30.98 -29.25
C ARG A 285 10.02 -30.22 -27.99
N ILE A 286 9.69 -30.92 -26.90
CA ILE A 286 9.44 -30.27 -25.60
C ILE A 286 10.71 -29.61 -25.09
N ALA A 287 11.88 -30.24 -25.25
CA ALA A 287 13.15 -29.64 -24.87
C ALA A 287 13.44 -28.35 -25.66
N ALA A 288 13.17 -28.36 -26.97
CA ALA A 288 13.30 -27.16 -27.81
C ALA A 288 12.35 -26.03 -27.39
N LEU A 289 11.13 -26.39 -26.98
CA LEU A 289 10.15 -25.46 -26.44
C LEU A 289 10.64 -24.83 -25.14
N SER A 290 11.20 -25.64 -24.24
CA SER A 290 11.80 -25.19 -22.99
C SER A 290 12.93 -24.20 -23.25
N GLN A 291 13.81 -24.49 -24.21
CA GLN A 291 14.92 -23.60 -24.54
C GLN A 291 14.46 -22.23 -25.05
N SER A 292 13.36 -22.18 -25.81
CA SER A 292 12.75 -20.90 -26.21
C SER A 292 12.13 -20.16 -25.02
N HIS A 293 11.60 -20.90 -24.04
CA HIS A 293 11.05 -20.35 -22.81
C HIS A 293 12.13 -19.78 -21.89
N ASP A 294 13.27 -20.46 -21.78
CA ASP A 294 14.41 -20.01 -20.96
C ASP A 294 14.92 -18.64 -21.46
N LEU A 295 15.01 -18.43 -22.78
CA LEU A 295 15.33 -17.12 -23.37
C LEU A 295 14.36 -16.02 -22.94
N LEU A 296 13.08 -16.34 -22.80
CA LEU A 296 12.07 -15.37 -22.35
C LEU A 296 12.18 -15.10 -20.85
N VAL A 297 12.43 -16.12 -20.04
CA VAL A 297 12.60 -15.98 -18.59
C VAL A 297 13.83 -15.13 -18.28
N ASP A 298 14.97 -15.43 -18.91
CA ASP A 298 16.23 -14.71 -18.73
C ASP A 298 16.13 -13.22 -19.12
N ALA A 299 15.26 -12.90 -20.09
CA ALA A 299 15.02 -11.55 -20.57
C ALA A 299 13.83 -10.84 -19.89
N GLU A 300 13.34 -11.33 -18.74
CA GLU A 300 12.15 -10.81 -18.04
C GLU A 300 10.93 -10.63 -18.97
N TRP A 301 10.75 -11.56 -19.91
CA TRP A 301 9.68 -11.56 -20.91
C TRP A 301 9.66 -10.38 -21.89
N ARG A 302 10.76 -9.60 -21.97
CA ARG A 302 10.88 -8.50 -22.94
C ARG A 302 11.02 -8.98 -24.40
N GLY A 303 11.37 -10.26 -24.58
CA GLY A 303 11.58 -10.88 -25.89
C GLY A 303 12.99 -11.45 -26.04
N ALA A 304 13.33 -11.90 -27.24
CA ALA A 304 14.69 -12.35 -27.60
C ALA A 304 15.03 -11.90 -29.02
N THR A 305 16.30 -11.65 -29.33
CA THR A 305 16.65 -11.28 -30.70
C THR A 305 16.51 -12.49 -31.64
N VAL A 306 16.23 -12.25 -32.93
CA VAL A 306 16.20 -13.32 -33.95
C VAL A 306 17.51 -14.12 -33.93
N GLY A 307 18.65 -13.43 -33.82
CA GLY A 307 19.97 -14.06 -33.76
C GLY A 307 20.17 -14.95 -32.53
N ASP A 308 19.77 -14.50 -31.35
CA ASP A 308 19.88 -15.29 -30.12
C ASP A 308 19.01 -16.55 -30.18
N LEU A 309 17.79 -16.42 -30.72
CA LEU A 309 16.88 -17.54 -30.88
C LEU A 309 17.42 -18.59 -31.86
N ILE A 310 17.92 -18.15 -33.03
CA ILE A 310 18.57 -19.04 -34.00
C ILE A 310 19.76 -19.75 -33.34
N LYS A 311 20.64 -18.98 -32.68
CA LYS A 311 21.84 -19.52 -32.02
C LYS A 311 21.46 -20.56 -30.97
N ALA A 312 20.44 -20.30 -30.14
CA ALA A 312 19.98 -21.24 -29.14
C ALA A 312 19.49 -22.55 -29.78
N GLN A 313 18.62 -22.45 -30.79
CA GLN A 313 18.00 -23.62 -31.43
C GLN A 313 18.97 -24.46 -32.28
N LEU A 314 19.97 -23.83 -32.90
CA LEU A 314 20.87 -24.51 -33.84
C LEU A 314 22.18 -25.00 -33.21
N LYS A 315 22.54 -24.55 -32.00
CA LYS A 315 23.82 -24.87 -31.34
C LYS A 315 24.14 -26.37 -31.28
N ALA A 316 23.13 -27.22 -31.14
CA ALA A 316 23.30 -28.67 -31.03
C ALA A 316 23.47 -29.40 -32.38
N PHE A 317 23.21 -28.74 -33.51
CA PHE A 317 23.07 -29.42 -34.81
C PHE A 317 24.26 -29.22 -35.76
N ALA A 318 24.98 -28.09 -35.67
CA ALA A 318 26.12 -27.83 -36.53
C ALA A 318 27.15 -26.88 -35.90
N ALA A 319 28.40 -27.02 -36.34
CA ALA A 319 29.47 -26.08 -36.04
C ALA A 319 29.24 -24.74 -36.76
N GLN A 320 29.82 -23.66 -36.21
CA GLN A 320 29.59 -22.28 -36.67
C GLN A 320 30.00 -22.04 -38.14
N ASP A 321 30.94 -22.82 -38.68
CA ASP A 321 31.42 -22.69 -40.07
C ASP A 321 30.43 -23.21 -41.13
N ARG A 322 29.39 -23.94 -40.69
CA ARG A 322 28.34 -24.50 -41.57
C ARG A 322 27.01 -23.73 -41.49
N LEU A 323 26.95 -22.72 -40.62
CA LEU A 323 25.76 -21.93 -40.35
C LEU A 323 26.05 -20.45 -40.63
N SER A 324 25.29 -19.85 -41.54
CA SER A 324 25.25 -18.40 -41.72
C SER A 324 23.92 -17.86 -41.22
N ALA A 325 23.93 -16.83 -40.39
CA ALA A 325 22.74 -16.17 -39.88
C ALA A 325 22.94 -14.65 -39.95
N VAL A 326 22.26 -13.99 -40.89
CA VAL A 326 22.48 -12.58 -41.22
C VAL A 326 21.16 -11.81 -41.28
N GLY A 327 21.09 -10.67 -40.60
CA GLY A 327 19.95 -9.77 -40.67
C GLY A 327 20.04 -8.62 -39.66
N PRO A 328 19.10 -7.66 -39.69
CA PRO A 328 19.08 -6.54 -38.76
C PRO A 328 18.72 -6.99 -37.35
N MET A 329 19.06 -6.18 -36.35
CA MET A 329 18.67 -6.46 -34.96
C MET A 329 17.15 -6.29 -34.79
N VAL A 330 16.45 -7.42 -34.64
CA VAL A 330 15.01 -7.46 -34.39
C VAL A 330 14.77 -8.22 -33.09
N THR A 331 14.21 -7.54 -32.09
CA THR A 331 13.77 -8.16 -30.83
C THR A 331 12.38 -8.73 -31.03
N LEU A 332 12.26 -10.04 -30.95
CA LEU A 332 11.01 -10.78 -31.11
C LEU A 332 10.15 -10.67 -29.87
N GLN A 333 8.86 -10.42 -30.05
CA GLN A 333 7.89 -10.50 -28.96
C GLN A 333 7.73 -11.95 -28.46
N PRO A 334 7.27 -12.19 -27.22
CA PRO A 334 7.20 -13.54 -26.64
C PRO A 334 6.47 -14.58 -27.49
N ASN A 335 5.38 -14.16 -28.14
CA ASN A 335 4.64 -15.03 -29.05
C ASN A 335 5.51 -15.47 -30.25
N ALA A 336 6.28 -14.56 -30.83
CA ALA A 336 7.16 -14.85 -31.94
C ALA A 336 8.35 -15.72 -31.54
N VAL A 337 8.95 -15.50 -30.37
CA VAL A 337 10.01 -16.36 -29.83
C VAL A 337 9.54 -17.81 -29.74
N GLN A 338 8.34 -18.04 -29.23
CA GLN A 338 7.76 -19.37 -29.07
C GLN A 338 7.62 -20.11 -30.41
N TYR A 339 6.98 -19.47 -31.40
CA TYR A 339 6.64 -20.13 -32.65
C TYR A 339 7.81 -20.23 -33.63
N LEU A 340 8.67 -19.22 -33.68
CA LEU A 340 9.91 -19.27 -34.45
C LEU A 340 10.89 -20.26 -33.84
N GLY A 341 10.95 -20.37 -32.51
CA GLY A 341 11.78 -21.37 -31.82
C GLY A 341 11.45 -22.80 -32.26
N ILE A 342 10.16 -23.16 -32.28
CA ILE A 342 9.73 -24.47 -32.79
C ILE A 342 10.05 -24.60 -34.29
N ALA A 343 9.81 -23.57 -35.11
CA ALA A 343 10.10 -23.62 -36.54
C ALA A 343 11.60 -23.88 -36.83
N PHE A 344 12.49 -23.14 -36.16
CA PHE A 344 13.94 -23.33 -36.29
C PHE A 344 14.39 -24.70 -35.80
N HIS A 345 13.82 -25.20 -34.69
CA HIS A 345 14.11 -26.55 -34.22
C HIS A 345 13.73 -27.62 -35.24
N GLU A 346 12.53 -27.53 -35.83
CA GLU A 346 12.07 -28.48 -36.84
C GLU A 346 12.94 -28.40 -38.11
N LEU A 347 13.32 -27.20 -38.55
CA LEU A 347 14.22 -27.01 -39.69
C LEU A 347 15.60 -27.61 -39.42
N ALA A 348 16.20 -27.30 -38.26
CA ALA A 348 17.52 -27.82 -37.89
C ALA A 348 17.53 -29.35 -37.79
N THR A 349 16.50 -29.93 -37.16
CA THR A 349 16.33 -31.38 -37.03
C THR A 349 16.16 -32.04 -38.40
N ASN A 350 15.34 -31.47 -39.28
CA ASN A 350 15.14 -32.00 -40.64
C ASN A 350 16.43 -31.89 -41.46
N SER A 351 17.16 -30.79 -41.33
CA SER A 351 18.44 -30.60 -42.00
C SER A 351 19.46 -31.64 -41.57
N ALA A 352 19.57 -31.89 -40.26
CA ALA A 352 20.53 -32.84 -39.71
C ALA A 352 20.18 -34.30 -40.05
N LYS A 353 18.89 -34.65 -40.05
CA LYS A 353 18.42 -36.03 -40.33
C LYS A 353 18.33 -36.33 -41.82
N HIS A 354 17.95 -35.35 -42.65
CA HIS A 354 17.54 -35.58 -44.03
C HIS A 354 18.02 -34.54 -45.05
N GLY A 355 18.52 -33.37 -44.61
CA GLY A 355 18.86 -32.24 -45.47
C GLY A 355 20.34 -31.93 -45.49
N ALA A 356 20.69 -30.66 -45.70
CA ALA A 356 22.09 -30.21 -45.84
C ALA A 356 22.99 -30.60 -44.67
N LEU A 357 22.52 -30.47 -43.42
CA LEU A 357 23.38 -30.75 -42.26
C LEU A 357 23.77 -32.24 -42.12
N SER A 358 23.07 -33.15 -42.79
CA SER A 358 23.40 -34.59 -42.82
C SER A 358 24.69 -34.94 -43.57
N ARG A 359 25.19 -34.06 -44.46
CA ARG A 359 26.43 -34.25 -45.24
C ARG A 359 27.58 -33.43 -44.68
N GLN A 360 28.83 -33.90 -44.81
CA GLN A 360 29.99 -33.14 -44.29
C GLN A 360 30.20 -31.75 -44.93
N GLY A 361 29.70 -31.51 -46.14
CA GLY A 361 29.85 -30.22 -46.85
C GLY A 361 28.61 -29.32 -46.86
N GLY A 362 27.44 -29.81 -46.41
CA GLY A 362 26.20 -29.05 -46.51
C GLY A 362 26.18 -27.83 -45.60
N ARG A 363 25.46 -26.78 -46.00
CA ARG A 363 25.38 -25.53 -45.23
C ARG A 363 23.94 -25.08 -45.08
N VAL A 364 23.71 -24.27 -44.06
CA VAL A 364 22.44 -23.58 -43.84
C VAL A 364 22.71 -22.09 -43.79
N GLU A 365 21.97 -21.35 -44.61
CA GLU A 365 21.96 -19.89 -44.62
C GLU A 365 20.60 -19.40 -44.15
N ILE A 366 20.60 -18.50 -43.16
CA ILE A 366 19.41 -17.91 -42.58
C ILE A 366 19.54 -16.41 -42.74
N GLU A 367 18.63 -15.84 -43.51
CA GLU A 367 18.59 -14.41 -43.75
C GLU A 367 17.26 -13.85 -43.28
N TRP A 368 17.28 -12.69 -42.63
CA TRP A 368 16.05 -11.97 -42.34
C TRP A 368 16.24 -10.48 -42.59
N ASN A 369 15.16 -9.81 -42.99
CA ASN A 369 15.14 -8.38 -43.28
C ASN A 369 13.79 -7.78 -42.93
N VAL A 370 13.77 -6.47 -42.74
CA VAL A 370 12.54 -5.68 -42.64
C VAL A 370 12.34 -4.96 -43.97
N ILE A 371 11.25 -5.26 -44.66
CA ILE A 371 10.89 -4.69 -45.94
C ILE A 371 9.90 -3.55 -45.68
N PRO A 372 10.30 -2.29 -45.91
CA PRO A 372 9.38 -1.17 -45.75
C PRO A 372 8.22 -1.29 -46.73
N ALA A 373 7.00 -1.11 -46.26
CA ALA A 373 5.81 -1.18 -47.11
C ALA A 373 5.25 0.21 -47.42
N ALA A 374 4.86 0.44 -48.66
CA ALA A 374 4.27 1.72 -49.09
C ALA A 374 2.92 2.05 -48.39
N ASN A 375 2.28 1.05 -47.77
CA ASN A 375 1.02 1.16 -47.02
C ASN A 375 1.24 1.43 -45.52
N GLY A 376 2.48 1.63 -45.06
CA GLY A 376 2.81 1.98 -43.67
C GLY A 376 2.93 0.81 -42.70
N VAL A 377 2.82 -0.45 -43.15
CA VAL A 377 3.04 -1.64 -42.30
C VAL A 377 4.23 -2.42 -42.82
N ASP A 378 5.39 -2.22 -42.20
CA ASP A 378 6.61 -2.93 -42.56
C ASP A 378 6.43 -4.46 -42.44
N THR A 379 7.08 -5.19 -43.33
CA THR A 379 7.02 -6.65 -43.39
C THR A 379 8.32 -7.25 -42.91
N PHE A 380 8.26 -8.12 -41.91
CA PHE A 380 9.36 -8.99 -41.55
C PHE A 380 9.40 -10.17 -42.53
N ARG A 381 10.52 -10.35 -43.23
CA ARG A 381 10.78 -11.51 -44.10
C ARG A 381 11.96 -12.29 -43.55
N LEU A 382 11.78 -13.58 -43.32
CA LEU A 382 12.83 -14.51 -42.94
C LEU A 382 12.90 -15.66 -43.95
N MET A 383 14.12 -16.03 -44.31
CA MET A 383 14.42 -17.08 -45.28
C MET A 383 15.46 -18.03 -44.70
N TRP A 384 15.13 -19.32 -44.73
CA TRP A 384 16.05 -20.42 -44.47
C TRP A 384 16.39 -21.08 -45.80
N CYS A 385 17.66 -21.26 -46.10
CA CYS A 385 18.15 -21.90 -47.31
C CYS A 385 19.14 -23.01 -46.94
N GLU A 386 18.89 -24.23 -47.41
CA GLU A 386 19.86 -25.32 -47.36
C GLU A 386 20.66 -25.39 -48.66
N LEU A 387 21.97 -25.55 -48.53
CA LEU A 387 22.91 -25.66 -49.64
C LEU A 387 23.70 -26.98 -49.56
N ASP A 388 24.06 -27.50 -50.72
CA ASP A 388 24.86 -28.72 -50.88
C ASP A 388 24.28 -29.96 -50.15
N GLY A 389 22.95 -30.01 -50.04
CA GLY A 389 22.21 -31.09 -49.42
C GLY A 389 21.97 -32.29 -50.34
N PRO A 390 21.50 -33.43 -49.80
CA PRO A 390 20.99 -34.51 -50.61
C PRO A 390 19.70 -34.10 -51.33
N ARG A 391 19.46 -34.64 -52.53
CA ARG A 391 18.18 -34.47 -53.23
C ARG A 391 17.03 -34.85 -52.30
N PRO A 392 16.07 -33.94 -52.03
CA PRO A 392 15.00 -34.22 -51.08
C PRO A 392 14.19 -35.44 -51.51
N GLY A 393 14.22 -36.51 -50.70
CA GLY A 393 13.38 -37.68 -50.93
C GLY A 393 11.89 -37.37 -50.72
N VAL A 394 11.00 -38.16 -51.36
CA VAL A 394 9.52 -38.03 -51.27
C VAL A 394 8.99 -38.08 -49.82
N ILE A 395 9.78 -38.64 -48.89
CA ILE A 395 9.44 -38.94 -47.50
C ILE A 395 9.25 -37.66 -46.64
N ALA A 396 9.86 -36.53 -47.00
CA ALA A 396 9.81 -35.30 -46.17
C ALA A 396 8.46 -34.52 -46.20
N ARG A 397 7.43 -35.04 -46.88
CA ARG A 397 6.24 -34.25 -47.23
C ARG A 397 5.09 -34.28 -46.21
N ARG A 398 5.14 -35.13 -45.17
CA ARG A 398 4.05 -35.27 -44.19
C ARG A 398 4.60 -35.50 -42.76
N GLY A 399 4.58 -34.47 -41.94
CA GLY A 399 4.97 -34.54 -40.53
C GLY A 399 4.75 -33.22 -39.79
N PHE A 400 4.93 -33.22 -38.46
CA PHE A 400 4.70 -32.03 -37.62
C PHE A 400 5.51 -30.82 -38.07
N GLY A 401 6.79 -30.97 -38.44
CA GLY A 401 7.60 -29.87 -38.97
C GLY A 401 6.96 -29.18 -40.18
N SER A 402 6.39 -29.94 -41.12
CA SER A 402 5.67 -29.34 -42.26
C SER A 402 4.43 -28.55 -41.85
N VAL A 403 3.73 -29.00 -40.79
CA VAL A 403 2.55 -28.31 -40.23
C VAL A 403 2.96 -27.04 -39.50
N VAL A 404 4.08 -27.07 -38.77
CA VAL A 404 4.64 -25.89 -38.11
C VAL A 404 5.03 -24.82 -39.13
N LEU A 405 5.82 -25.20 -40.13
CA LEU A 405 6.42 -24.29 -41.10
C LEU A 405 5.40 -23.69 -42.08
N LYS A 406 4.39 -24.46 -42.48
CA LYS A 406 3.37 -23.98 -43.44
C LYS A 406 2.18 -23.30 -42.79
N ARG A 407 1.90 -23.60 -41.51
CA ARG A 407 0.64 -23.20 -40.88
C ARG A 407 0.82 -22.60 -39.49
N VAL A 408 1.36 -23.35 -38.52
CA VAL A 408 1.31 -22.92 -37.11
C VAL A 408 2.13 -21.65 -36.88
N ALA A 409 3.40 -21.62 -37.29
CA ALA A 409 4.24 -20.44 -37.09
C ALA A 409 3.76 -19.23 -37.92
N PRO A 410 3.46 -19.37 -39.23
CA PRO A 410 2.90 -18.25 -39.99
C PRO A 410 1.59 -17.69 -39.43
N GLN A 411 0.61 -18.54 -39.10
CA GLN A 411 -0.68 -18.09 -38.58
C GLN A 411 -0.55 -17.38 -37.23
N ALA A 412 0.33 -17.85 -36.35
CA ALA A 412 0.57 -17.21 -35.07
C ALA A 412 1.18 -15.81 -35.19
N LEU A 413 1.83 -15.52 -36.31
CA LEU A 413 2.45 -14.22 -36.63
C LEU A 413 1.59 -13.39 -37.61
N SER A 414 0.36 -13.82 -37.89
CA SER A 414 -0.51 -13.20 -38.90
C SER A 414 0.14 -13.10 -40.28
N GLY A 415 0.97 -14.10 -40.61
CA GLY A 415 1.81 -14.14 -41.80
C GLY A 415 1.57 -15.37 -42.68
N THR A 416 2.46 -15.53 -43.66
CA THR A 416 2.46 -16.64 -44.63
C THR A 416 3.80 -17.38 -44.57
N GLY A 417 3.75 -18.71 -44.76
CA GLY A 417 4.94 -19.56 -44.78
C GLY A 417 4.94 -20.42 -46.04
N LEU A 418 6.02 -20.33 -46.81
CA LEU A 418 6.23 -21.10 -48.03
C LEU A 418 7.41 -22.05 -47.83
N LEU A 419 7.18 -23.35 -48.03
CA LEU A 419 8.22 -24.38 -47.94
C LEU A 419 8.41 -25.02 -49.31
N GLU A 420 9.60 -24.83 -49.88
CA GLU A 420 9.99 -25.28 -51.20
C GLU A 420 11.10 -26.34 -51.11
N PHE A 421 11.02 -27.36 -51.97
CA PHE A 421 12.03 -28.41 -52.08
C PHE A 421 12.75 -28.21 -53.42
N LYS A 422 14.03 -27.82 -53.37
CA LYS A 422 14.90 -27.64 -54.55
C LYS A 422 15.76 -28.89 -54.76
N GLU A 423 16.50 -28.97 -55.87
CA GLU A 423 17.37 -30.13 -56.12
C GLU A 423 18.45 -30.29 -55.05
N ASP A 424 18.91 -29.18 -54.48
CA ASP A 424 20.12 -29.13 -53.66
C ASP A 424 19.81 -28.85 -52.17
N GLY A 425 18.53 -28.79 -51.81
CA GLY A 425 18.11 -28.48 -50.44
C GLY A 425 16.67 -28.01 -50.29
N VAL A 426 16.34 -27.54 -49.08
CA VAL A 426 15.05 -26.97 -48.69
C VAL A 426 15.17 -25.46 -48.56
N VAL A 427 14.15 -24.74 -49.02
CA VAL A 427 13.98 -23.30 -48.78
C VAL A 427 12.68 -23.06 -48.02
N TRP A 428 12.74 -22.33 -46.91
CA TRP A 428 11.57 -21.89 -46.19
C TRP A 428 11.55 -20.38 -46.07
N THR A 429 10.46 -19.76 -46.52
CA THR A 429 10.25 -18.32 -46.45
C THR A 429 9.06 -18.02 -45.56
N LEU A 430 9.25 -17.15 -44.57
CA LEU A 430 8.22 -16.63 -43.69
C LEU A 430 8.09 -15.12 -43.93
N GLU A 431 6.87 -14.65 -44.14
CA GLU A 431 6.53 -13.24 -44.20
C GLU A 431 5.44 -12.92 -43.19
N ALA A 432 5.64 -11.89 -42.38
CA ALA A 432 4.66 -11.45 -41.39
C ALA A 432 4.73 -9.92 -41.20
N PRO A 433 3.61 -9.27 -40.81
CA PRO A 433 3.65 -7.87 -40.40
C PRO A 433 4.65 -7.67 -39.26
N LEU A 434 5.50 -6.66 -39.34
CA LEU A 434 6.55 -6.41 -38.34
C LEU A 434 5.97 -6.27 -36.93
N GLY A 435 4.80 -5.62 -36.79
CA GLY A 435 4.11 -5.48 -35.49
C GLY A 435 3.65 -6.79 -34.85
N SER A 436 3.50 -7.87 -35.62
CA SER A 436 3.20 -9.22 -35.12
C SER A 436 4.46 -10.00 -34.71
N VAL A 437 5.64 -9.48 -35.01
CA VAL A 437 6.94 -10.14 -34.82
C VAL A 437 7.80 -9.40 -33.81
N GLN A 438 7.96 -8.09 -33.97
CA GLN A 438 8.85 -7.26 -33.16
C GLN A 438 8.16 -6.80 -31.87
N THR A 439 8.91 -6.76 -30.77
CA THR A 439 8.49 -6.09 -29.54
C THR A 439 8.37 -4.58 -29.77
N SER A 440 7.21 -4.00 -29.46
CA SER A 440 7.04 -2.55 -29.40
C SER A 440 7.61 -2.03 -28.08
N PHE A 441 8.63 -1.16 -28.15
CA PHE A 441 9.16 -0.47 -26.96
C PHE A 441 8.33 0.77 -26.57
N ALA A 442 7.26 1.07 -27.30
CA ALA A 442 6.39 2.23 -27.02
C ALA A 442 5.37 1.98 -25.89
N GLU A 443 5.35 0.78 -25.29
CA GLU A 443 4.40 0.38 -24.24
C GLU A 443 5.07 -0.09 -22.93
N LEU A 444 6.37 0.19 -22.75
CA LEU A 444 7.07 0.11 -21.46
C LEU A 444 7.13 1.50 -20.84
#